data_AF-A0A918KL49-F1
#
_entry.id   AF-A0A918KL49-F1
#
_cell.length_a   1.000
_cell.length_b   1.000
_cell.length_c   1.000
_cell.angle_alpha   90.00
_cell.angle_beta   90.00
_cell.angle_gamma   90.00
#
_symmetry.space_group_name_H-M   'P 1'
#
loop_
_entity.id
_entity.type
_entity.pdbx_description
1 polymer ?
#
loop_
_entity_poly.entity_id
_entity_poly.type
_entity_poly.pdbx_seq_one_letter_code
_entity_poly.pdbx_strand_id
1 'polypeptide(L)' 'MLWGFEEKSDKWSSGKIYDAESGKSYKSKLERQADGSLEVKGCIGPICQGQIWTEVKLD' A
#
# COMPACT_ATOMS: atom_id res chain seq x y z
N MET A 1 3.55 8.93 1.28
CA MET A 1 4.75 8.45 0.53
C MET A 1 4.89 6.95 0.73
N LEU A 2 5.29 6.20 -0.30
CA LEU A 2 5.43 4.74 -0.30
C LEU A 2 6.85 4.38 -0.77
N TRP A 3 7.55 3.48 -0.08
CA TRP A 3 8.93 3.10 -0.45
C TRP A 3 9.36 1.74 0.09
N GLY A 4 10.49 1.24 -0.43
CA GLY A 4 11.16 0.04 0.09
C GLY A 4 10.42 -1.27 -0.19
N PHE A 5 9.58 -1.28 -1.22
CA PHE A 5 8.79 -2.43 -1.58
C PHE A 5 9.60 -3.47 -2.36
N GLU A 6 9.36 -4.73 -2.03
CA GLU A 6 9.82 -5.89 -2.79
C GLU A 6 8.63 -6.47 -3.55
N GLU A 7 8.76 -6.59 -4.87
CA GLU A 7 7.71 -7.09 -5.75
C GLU A 7 7.68 -8.61 -5.81
N LYS A 8 6.47 -9.18 -5.78
CA LYS A 8 6.20 -10.57 -6.06
C LYS A 8 4.82 -10.73 -6.71
N SER A 9 4.82 -10.87 -8.04
CA SER A 9 3.60 -11.01 -8.85
C SER A 9 2.69 -9.77 -8.74
N ASP A 10 1.53 -9.94 -8.15
CA ASP A 10 0.48 -8.94 -7.91
C ASP A 10 0.63 -8.28 -6.53
N LYS A 11 1.68 -8.63 -5.77
CA LYS A 11 1.88 -8.17 -4.39
C LYS A 11 3.22 -7.47 -4.24
N TRP A 12 3.22 -6.45 -3.39
CA TRP A 12 4.44 -5.82 -2.91
C TRP A 12 4.50 -5.88 -1.39
N SER A 13 5.63 -6.34 -0.85
CA SER A 13 5.85 -6.50 0.59
C SER A 13 7.07 -5.73 1.08
N SER A 14 7.35 -5.82 2.38
CA SER A 14 8.52 -5.21 3.05
C SER A 14 8.58 -3.67 3.02
N GLY A 15 7.64 -3.03 2.34
CA GLY A 15 7.60 -1.58 2.17
C GLY A 15 7.15 -0.81 3.41
N LYS A 16 7.19 0.50 3.26
CA LYS A 16 6.76 1.47 4.27
C LYS A 16 5.84 2.51 3.66
N ILE A 17 4.90 2.97 4.47
CA ILE A 17 4.00 4.08 4.15
C ILE A 17 4.19 5.18 5.19
N TYR A 18 4.35 6.41 4.72
CA TYR A 18 4.31 7.61 5.55
C TYR A 18 2.89 8.15 5.54
N ASP A 19 2.33 8.28 6.74
CA ASP A 19 1.06 8.95 7.01
C ASP A 19 1.35 10.38 7.47
N ALA A 20 0.91 11.33 6.65
CA ALA A 20 1.12 12.75 6.92
C ALA A 20 0.24 13.28 8.05
N GLU A 21 -0.92 12.66 8.32
CA GLU A 21 -1.84 13.09 9.37
C GLU A 21 -1.22 12.85 10.75
N SER A 22 -0.69 11.65 10.98
CA SER A 22 0.00 11.31 12.24
C SER A 22 1.48 11.69 12.27
N GLY A 23 2.08 12.01 11.12
CA GLY A 23 3.52 12.25 10.98
C GLY A 23 4.38 11.00 11.18
N LYS A 24 3.80 9.80 11.05
CA LYS A 24 4.48 8.51 11.33
C LYS A 24 4.63 7.65 10.08
N SER A 25 5.52 6.67 10.19
CA SER A 25 5.73 5.67 9.15
C SER A 25 5.36 4.27 9.65
N TYR A 26 4.70 3.47 8.80
CA TYR A 26 4.21 2.14 9.12
C TYR A 26 4.73 1.10 8.14
N LYS A 27 4.74 -0.18 8.56
CA LYS A 27 4.94 -1.28 7.60
C LYS A 27 3.82 -1.24 6.58
N SER A 28 4.11 -1.53 5.33
CA SER A 28 3.12 -1.48 4.28
C SER A 28 3.19 -2.69 3.35
N LYS A 29 2.03 -3.05 2.80
CA LYS A 29 1.84 -4.09 1.80
C LYS A 29 0.90 -3.55 0.73
N LEU A 30 1.18 -3.87 -0.53
CA LEU A 30 0.33 -3.52 -1.66
C LEU A 30 -0.13 -4.80 -2.36
N GLU A 31 -1.34 -4.79 -2.89
CA GLU A 31 -1.88 -5.89 -3.69
C GLU A 31 -2.71 -5.35 -4.84
N ARG A 32 -2.29 -5.65 -6.07
CA ARG A 32 -3.05 -5.34 -7.28
C ARG A 32 -4.19 -6.34 -7.41
N GLN A 33 -5.40 -5.83 -7.40
CA GLN A 33 -6.62 -6.61 -7.53
C GLN A 33 -6.86 -7.01 -8.99
N ALA A 34 -7.77 -7.97 -9.19
CA ALA A 34 -8.11 -8.47 -10.53
C ALA A 34 -8.72 -7.39 -11.44
N ASP A 35 -9.39 -6.39 -10.86
CA ASP A 35 -9.99 -5.26 -11.58
C ASP A 35 -9.00 -4.11 -11.86
N GLY A 36 -7.71 -4.31 -11.53
CA GLY A 36 -6.65 -3.32 -11.71
C GLY A 36 -6.52 -2.32 -10.57
N SER A 37 -7.46 -2.29 -9.61
CA SER A 37 -7.32 -1.44 -8.42
C SER A 37 -6.15 -1.89 -7.54
N LEU A 38 -5.63 -0.98 -6.72
CA LEU A 38 -4.53 -1.25 -5.82
C LEU A 38 -5.01 -1.17 -4.37
N GLU A 39 -4.93 -2.29 -3.65
CA GLU A 39 -5.11 -2.28 -2.21
C GLU A 39 -3.81 -1.84 -1.54
N VAL A 40 -3.87 -0.77 -0.75
CA VAL A 40 -2.75 -0.18 -0.03
C VAL A 40 -2.97 -0.34 1.47
N LYS A 41 -2.15 -1.17 2.13
CA LYS A 41 -2.28 -1.45 3.57
C LYS A 41 -1.12 -0.84 4.37
N GLY A 42 -1.44 -0.22 5.51
CA GLY A 42 -0.50 0.10 6.59
C GLY A 42 -0.72 -0.83 7.78
N CYS A 43 0.35 -1.28 8.45
CA CYS A 43 0.29 -2.25 9.54
C CYS A 43 1.09 -1.83 10.77
N ILE A 44 0.54 -2.11 11.95
CA ILE A 44 1.20 -2.05 13.26
C ILE A 44 1.13 -3.46 13.86
N GLY A 45 2.27 -4.16 13.88
CA GLY A 45 2.30 -5.57 14.31
C GLY A 45 1.39 -6.44 13.43
N PRO A 46 0.47 -7.23 14.02
CA PRO A 46 -0.45 -8.08 13.27
C PRO A 46 -1.67 -7.33 12.69
N ILE A 47 -1.92 -6.09 13.11
CA ILE A 47 -3.10 -5.32 12.69
C ILE A 47 -2.74 -4.51 11.45
N CYS A 48 -3.57 -4.61 10.42
CA CYS A 48 -3.43 -3.85 9.18
C CYS A 48 -4.75 -3.14 8.86
N GLN A 49 -4.65 -1.92 8.36
CA GLN A 49 -5.75 -1.16 7.78
C GLN A 49 -5.36 -0.73 6.37
N GLY A 50 -6.32 -0.69 5.45
CA GLY A 50 -6.02 -0.38 4.07
C GLY A 50 -7.10 0.41 3.36
N GLN A 51 -6.72 0.91 2.20
CA GLN A 51 -7.55 1.66 1.28
C GLN A 51 -7.48 1.00 -0.10
N ILE A 52 -8.54 1.14 -0.89
CA ILE A 52 -8.52 0.79 -2.31
C ILE A 52 -8.25 2.07 -3.10
N TRP A 53 -7.18 2.06 -3.87
CA TRP A 53 -6.86 3.12 -4.81
C TRP A 53 -7.28 2.67 -6.21
N THR A 54 -8.13 3.46 -6.83
CA THR A 54 -8.53 3.25 -8.22
C THR A 54 -7.50 3.86 -9.16
N GLU A 55 -7.25 3.18 -10.27
CA GLU A 55 -6.40 3.72 -11.32
C GLU A 55 -6.95 5.07 -11.84
N VAL A 56 -6.06 6.05 -12.01
CA VAL A 56 -6.40 7.32 -12.63
C VAL A 56 -6.37 7.15 -14.13
N LYS A 57 -7.48 7.42 -14.81
CA LYS A 57 -7.50 7.54 -16.27
C LYS A 57 -7.05 8.95 -16.62
N LEU A 58 -5.99 9.04 -17.43
CA LEU A 58 -5.52 10.30 -17.99
C LEU A 58 -6.18 10.43 -19.37
N ASP A 59 -7.13 11.36 -19.48
CA ASP A 59 -7.71 11.77 -20.75
C ASP A 59 -6.84 12.84 -21.45
#